data_AF-A0A353LWN0-F1
#
_entry.id   AF-A0A353LWN0-F1
#
_cell.length_a   1.000
_cell.length_b   1.000
_cell.length_c   1.000
_cell.angle_alpha   90.00
_cell.angle_beta   90.00
_cell.angle_gamma   90.00
#
_symmetry.space_group_name_H-M   'P 1'
#
loop_
_entity.id
_entity.type
_entity.pdbx_description
1 polymer ?
#
loop_
_entity_poly.entity_id
_entity_poly.type
_entity_poly.pdbx_seq_one_letter_code
_entity_poly.pdbx_strand_id
1 'polypeptide(L)' 'MKRGYRFFQITVLGWALHRLAMAILGFPTFSFSDFNFAEFVVDVGVYIVAFGVSYWFLTRRAGQGA' A
#
# COMPACT_ATOMS: atom_id res chain seq x y z
N MET A 1 -16.21 -14.26 -10.37
CA MET A 1 -16.00 -12.82 -10.62
C MET A 1 -15.71 -11.97 -9.36
N LYS A 2 -16.18 -12.34 -8.15
CA LYS A 2 -15.97 -11.52 -6.93
C LYS A 2 -14.52 -11.43 -6.40
N ARG A 3 -13.66 -12.41 -6.69
CA ARG A 3 -12.28 -12.50 -6.15
C ARG A 3 -11.33 -11.49 -6.78
N GLY A 4 -11.37 -11.32 -8.11
CA GLY A 4 -10.53 -10.36 -8.83
C GLY A 4 -10.85 -8.91 -8.49
N TYR A 5 -12.14 -8.58 -8.35
CA TYR A 5 -12.60 -7.25 -7.94
C TYR A 5 -12.07 -6.86 -6.55
N ARG A 6 -12.06 -7.82 -5.61
CA ARG A 6 -11.56 -7.59 -4.26
C ARG A 6 -10.04 -7.42 -4.22
N PHE A 7 -9.31 -8.14 -5.07
CA PHE A 7 -7.87 -7.97 -5.22
C PHE A 7 -7.54 -6.59 -5.78
N PHE A 8 -8.27 -6.15 -6.80
CA PHE A 8 -8.14 -4.81 -7.37
C PHE A 8 -8.40 -3.71 -6.31
N GLN A 9 -9.43 -3.86 -5.49
CA GLN A 9 -9.71 -2.93 -4.39
C GLN A 9 -8.56 -2.86 -3.36
N ILE A 10 -7.97 -4.01 -2.99
CA ILE A 10 -6.82 -4.04 -2.07
C ILE A 10 -5.63 -3.31 -2.68
N THR A 11 -5.33 -3.57 -3.97
CA THR A 11 -4.21 -2.92 -4.66
C THR A 11 -4.40 -1.42 -4.78
N VAL A 12 -5.59 -0.95 -5.17
CA VAL A 12 -5.89 0.48 -5.29
C VAL A 12 -5.83 1.18 -3.94
N LEU A 13 -6.40 0.56 -2.89
CA LEU A 13 -6.37 1.13 -1.54
C LEU A 13 -4.93 1.17 -0.98
N GLY A 14 -4.17 0.10 -1.19
CA GLY A 14 -2.76 0.02 -0.78
C GLY A 14 -1.91 1.06 -1.47
N TRP A 15 -2.11 1.25 -2.78
CA TRP A 15 -1.42 2.29 -3.54
C TRP A 15 -1.78 3.70 -3.07
N ALA A 16 -3.06 3.97 -2.80
CA ALA A 16 -3.49 5.26 -2.29
C ALA A 16 -2.91 5.56 -0.89
N LEU A 17 -2.93 4.57 0.00
CA LEU A 17 -2.33 4.68 1.33
C LEU A 17 -0.80 4.86 1.26
N HIS A 18 -0.14 4.17 0.35
CA HIS A 18 1.30 4.32 0.13
C HIS A 18 1.66 5.75 -0.30
N ARG A 19 0.96 6.31 -1.31
CA ARG A 19 1.16 7.69 -1.73
C ARG A 19 0.88 8.71 -0.61
N LEU A 20 -0.19 8.50 0.16
CA LEU A 20 -0.52 9.38 1.28
C LEU A 20 0.54 9.31 2.38
N ALA A 21 1.00 8.10 2.73
CA ALA A 21 2.05 7.91 3.72
C ALA A 21 3.37 8.54 3.26
N MET A 22 3.73 8.42 1.99
CA MET A 22 4.91 9.10 1.43
C MET A 22 4.81 10.62 1.49
N ALA A 23 3.65 11.16 1.13
CA ALA A 23 3.40 12.60 1.22
C ALA A 23 3.49 13.11 2.67
N ILE A 24 3.05 12.32 3.65
CA ILE A 24 3.13 12.66 5.09
C ILE A 24 4.56 12.55 5.61
N LEU A 25 5.29 11.50 5.23
CA LEU A 25 6.66 11.27 5.66
C LEU A 25 7.66 12.23 4.98
N GLY A 26 7.24 12.90 3.90
CA GLY A 26 8.08 13.86 3.17
C GLY A 26 9.20 13.21 2.36
N PHE A 27 9.09 11.90 2.09
CA PHE A 27 10.05 11.16 1.28
C PHE A 27 9.63 11.15 -0.20
N PRO A 28 10.56 11.38 -1.13
CA PRO A 28 10.28 11.19 -2.55
C PRO A 28 10.01 9.71 -2.84
N THR A 29 9.14 9.44 -3.82
CA THR A 29 8.99 8.08 -4.35
C THR A 29 10.30 7.63 -4.97
N PHE A 30 10.75 6.43 -4.60
CA PHE A 30 12.01 5.88 -5.07
C PHE A 30 12.10 5.90 -6.60
N SER A 31 13.25 6.38 -7.11
CA SER A 31 13.58 6.37 -8.53
C SER A 31 14.85 5.54 -8.76
N PHE A 32 14.84 4.73 -9.82
CA PHE A 32 16.03 3.98 -10.24
C PHE A 32 17.13 4.88 -10.84
N SER A 33 16.80 6.12 -11.24
CA SER A 33 17.79 7.09 -11.74
C SER A 33 18.74 7.59 -10.66
N ASP A 34 18.24 7.75 -9.44
CA ASP A 34 18.94 8.36 -8.31
C ASP A 34 18.89 7.38 -7.13
N PHE A 35 19.55 6.24 -7.30
CA PHE A 35 19.45 5.14 -6.35
C PHE A 35 19.97 5.53 -4.96
N ASN A 36 19.04 5.68 -4.02
CA ASN A 36 19.30 5.86 -2.61
C ASN A 36 18.72 4.68 -1.81
N PHE A 37 19.59 3.92 -1.14
CA PHE A 37 19.19 2.75 -0.37
C PHE A 37 18.21 3.10 0.77
N ALA A 38 18.36 4.26 1.40
CA ALA A 38 17.45 4.69 2.46
C ALA A 38 16.05 4.98 1.92
N GLU A 39 15.96 5.67 0.77
CA GLU A 39 14.68 5.95 0.10
C GLU A 39 14.02 4.65 -0.39
N PHE A 40 14.81 3.70 -0.91
CA PHE A 40 14.32 2.38 -1.30
C PHE A 40 13.71 1.61 -0.13
N VAL A 41 14.41 1.55 1.02
CA VAL A 41 13.92 0.81 2.20
C VAL A 41 12.66 1.46 2.78
N VAL A 42 12.62 2.80 2.83
CA VAL A 42 11.43 3.54 3.27
C VAL A 42 10.27 3.28 2.30
N ASP A 43 10.51 3.30 0.99
CA ASP A 43 9.49 3.04 -0.03
C ASP A 43 8.89 1.66 0.02
N VAL A 44 9.74 0.64 0.07
CA VAL A 44 9.29 -0.75 0.22
C VAL A 44 8.60 -0.96 1.56
N GLY A 45 9.12 -0.39 2.65
CA GLY A 45 8.53 -0.51 3.98
C GLY A 45 7.13 0.09 4.07
N VAL A 46 6.95 1.32 3.60
CA VAL A 46 5.66 2.00 3.55
C VAL A 46 4.68 1.24 2.65
N TYR A 47 5.15 0.70 1.52
CA TYR A 47 4.32 -0.06 0.61
C TYR A 47 3.79 -1.36 1.24
N ILE A 48 4.65 -2.12 1.92
CA ILE A 48 4.26 -3.35 2.63
C ILE A 48 3.24 -3.04 3.73
N VAL A 49 3.45 -1.98 4.51
CA VAL A 49 2.52 -1.56 5.58
C VAL A 49 1.17 -1.15 4.98
N ALA A 50 1.17 -0.32 3.94
CA ALA A 50 -0.05 0.13 3.27
C ALA A 50 -0.84 -1.04 2.66
N PHE A 51 -0.15 -2.00 2.06
CA PHE A 51 -0.76 -3.22 1.53
C PHE A 51 -1.33 -4.10 2.65
N GLY A 52 -0.59 -4.29 3.75
CA GLY A 52 -1.04 -5.04 4.91
C GLY A 52 -2.27 -4.45 5.58
N VAL A 53 -2.29 -3.12 5.77
CA VAL A 53 -3.46 -2.38 6.29
C VAL A 53 -4.66 -2.55 5.36
N SER A 54 -4.46 -2.41 4.05
CA SER A 54 -5.52 -2.58 3.06
C SER A 54 -6.09 -3.98 3.03
N TYR A 55 -5.21 -4.99 3.06
CA TYR A 55 -5.59 -6.39 3.13
C TYR A 55 -6.37 -6.70 4.40
N TRP A 56 -5.89 -6.25 5.56
CA TRP A 56 -6.55 -6.45 6.84
C TRP A 56 -7.91 -5.74 6.91
N PHE A 57 -8.00 -4.50 6.44
CA PHE A 57 -9.24 -3.71 6.46
C PHE A 57 -10.33 -4.34 5.58
N LEU A 58 -9.96 -4.75 4.36
CA LEU A 58 -10.89 -5.42 3.44
C LEU A 58 -11.20 -6.86 3.85
N THR A 59 -10.30 -7.54 4.56
CA THR A 59 -10.54 -8.89 5.11
C THR A 59 -11.49 -8.82 6.31
N ARG A 60 -11.28 -7.89 7.26
CA ARG A 60 -12.19 -7.66 8.39
C ARG A 60 -13.58 -7.21 7.95
N ARG A 61 -13.70 -6.36 6.94
CA ARG A 61 -15.02 -5.97 6.39
C ARG A 61 -15.80 -7.14 5.79
N ALA A 62 -15.15 -8.20 5.29
CA ALA A 62 -15.88 -9.39 4.85
C ALA A 62 -16.17 -10.41 5.96
N GLY A 63 -15.47 -10.33 7.09
CA GLY A 63 -15.76 -11.16 8.28
C GLY A 63 -16.95 -10.64 9.10
N GLN A 64 -17.36 -9.37 8.93
CA GLN A 64 -18.50 -8.76 9.63
C GLN A 64 -19.81 -8.83 8.83
N GLY A 65 -19.85 -9.58 7.72
CA GLY A 65 -21.02 -9.70 6.84
C GLY A 65 -21.53 -11.14 6.68
N ALA A 66 -21.22 -12.03 7.63
CA ALA A 66 -21.71 -13.40 7.70
C ALA A 66 -22.48 -13.60 9.01
#